data_AF-A0A6P1E6D8-F1
#
_entry.id   AF-A0A6P1E6D8-F1
#
_cell.length_a   1.000
_cell.length_b   1.000
_cell.length_c   1.000
_cell.angle_alpha   90.00
_cell.angle_beta   90.00
_cell.angle_gamma   90.00
#
_symmetry.space_group_name_H-M   'P 1'
#
loop_
_entity.id
_entity.type
_entity.pdbx_description
1 polymer ?
#
loop_
_entity_poly.entity_id
_entity_poly.type
_entity_poly.pdbx_seq_one_letter_code
_entity_poly.pdbx_strand_id
1 'polypeptide(L)'
;MVTTKQLNQQELEKIFREQKLHVTAAVNAYLDIARQCADRVRILKKTPGFEKQVDKFEDLKQKFMWKALKTAMVEKEQHWRFIEDVDYFKDRLRQKYNDLDFVTDLDDLRALLEVTRLENIQQFIKDNVAIEQFI
;
A
#
# COMPACT_ATOMS: atom_id res chain seq x y z
N MET A 1 -2.86 -22.17 12.40
CA MET A 1 -2.50 -20.83 12.90
C MET A 1 -1.41 -20.28 12.00
N VAL A 2 -1.70 -19.33 11.13
CA VAL A 2 -0.65 -18.59 10.41
C VAL A 2 -0.15 -17.55 11.41
N THR A 3 0.96 -17.85 12.07
CA THR A 3 1.73 -16.86 12.83
C THR A 3 2.09 -15.77 11.85
N THR A 4 1.39 -14.63 11.90
CA THR A 4 1.70 -13.46 11.07
C THR A 4 2.99 -12.89 11.62
N LYS A 5 4.12 -13.44 11.16
CA LYS A 5 5.45 -12.98 11.53
C LYS A 5 5.50 -11.48 11.26
N GLN A 6 5.81 -10.69 12.27
CA GLN A 6 5.99 -9.25 12.10
C GLN A 6 7.08 -9.03 11.06
N LEU A 7 6.74 -8.30 10.00
CA LEU A 7 7.67 -7.98 8.94
C LEU A 7 8.48 -6.76 9.38
N ASN A 8 9.79 -6.94 9.56
CA ASN A 8 10.68 -5.81 9.81
C ASN A 8 11.28 -5.28 8.50
N GLN A 9 11.89 -4.09 8.56
CA GLN A 9 12.39 -3.42 7.36
C GLN A 9 13.50 -4.20 6.65
N GLN A 10 14.41 -4.83 7.40
CA GLN A 10 15.49 -5.64 6.84
C GLN A 10 14.96 -6.88 6.11
N GLU A 11 13.94 -7.53 6.69
CA GLU A 11 13.26 -8.66 6.06
C GLU A 11 12.54 -8.24 4.78
N LEU A 12 11.84 -7.10 4.81
CA LEU A 12 11.19 -6.55 3.62
C LEU A 12 12.22 -6.27 2.51
N GLU A 13 13.32 -5.59 2.82
CA GLU A 13 14.40 -5.30 1.86
C GLU A 13 15.06 -6.57 1.32
N LYS A 14 15.20 -7.60 2.15
CA LYS A 14 15.69 -8.91 1.72
C LYS A 14 14.73 -9.55 0.71
N ILE A 15 13.43 -9.58 1.02
CA ILE A 15 12.40 -10.12 0.14
C ILE A 15 12.38 -9.38 -1.20
N PHE A 16 12.44 -8.04 -1.18
CA PHE A 16 12.47 -7.23 -2.41
C PHE A 16 13.66 -7.58 -3.29
N ARG A 17 14.85 -7.76 -2.71
CA ARG A 17 16.06 -8.15 -3.46
C ARG A 17 15.96 -9.58 -4.00
N GLU A 18 15.64 -10.55 -3.14
CA GLU A 18 15.59 -11.97 -3.51
C GLU A 18 14.52 -12.24 -4.58
N GLN A 19 13.36 -11.60 -4.45
CA GLN A 19 12.27 -11.75 -5.39
C GLN A 19 12.34 -10.75 -6.55
N LYS A 20 13.37 -9.91 -6.64
CA LYS A 20 13.50 -8.86 -7.68
C LYS A 20 12.24 -8.01 -7.82
N LEU A 21 11.69 -7.57 -6.69
CA LEU A 21 10.54 -6.68 -6.63
C LEU A 21 10.99 -5.23 -6.78
N HIS A 22 10.18 -4.41 -7.45
CA HIS A 22 10.45 -3.00 -7.66
C HIS A 22 9.71 -2.13 -6.65
N VAL A 23 10.35 -1.03 -6.23
CA VAL A 23 9.70 0.02 -5.46
C VAL A 23 9.10 1.02 -6.44
N THR A 24 7.87 0.73 -6.87
CA THR A 24 7.05 1.59 -7.74
C THR A 24 6.41 2.72 -6.94
N ALA A 25 5.75 3.65 -7.61
CA ALA A 25 5.02 4.74 -6.95
C ALA A 25 3.92 4.21 -6.01
N ALA A 26 3.25 3.12 -6.40
CA ALA A 26 2.24 2.45 -5.58
C ALA A 26 2.84 1.83 -4.31
N VAL A 27 3.94 1.10 -4.47
CA VAL A 27 4.67 0.49 -3.35
C VAL A 27 5.20 1.57 -2.41
N ASN A 28 5.80 2.63 -2.97
CA ASN A 28 6.38 3.71 -2.18
C ASN A 28 5.32 4.44 -1.34
N ALA A 29 4.11 4.66 -1.89
CA ALA A 29 3.01 5.28 -1.14
C ALA A 29 2.68 4.51 0.15
N TYR A 30 2.67 3.17 0.10
CA TYR A 30 2.46 2.35 1.31
C TYR A 30 3.66 2.37 2.26
N LEU A 31 4.89 2.37 1.73
CA LEU A 31 6.10 2.46 2.55
C LEU A 31 6.19 3.81 3.27
N ASP A 32 5.76 4.89 2.64
CA ASP A 32 5.75 6.23 3.24
C ASP A 32 4.76 6.29 4.41
N ILE A 33 3.56 5.68 4.27
CA ILE A 33 2.62 5.56 5.40
C ILE A 33 3.24 4.73 6.52
N ALA A 34 3.87 3.58 6.21
CA ALA A 34 4.52 2.75 7.21
C ALA A 34 5.64 3.51 7.95
N ARG A 35 6.42 4.34 7.24
CA ARG A 35 7.48 5.17 7.82
C ARG A 35 6.91 6.19 8.79
N GLN A 36 5.86 6.91 8.40
CA GLN A 36 5.20 7.88 9.28
C GLN A 36 4.58 7.22 10.52
N CYS A 37 3.99 6.02 10.40
CA CYS A 37 3.54 5.23 11.56
C CYS A 37 4.71 4.89 12.49
N ALA A 38 5.86 4.49 11.96
CA ALA A 38 7.06 4.21 12.75
C ALA A 38 7.57 5.46 13.50
N ASP A 39 7.53 6.62 12.85
CA ASP A 39 7.87 7.90 13.47
C ASP A 39 6.91 8.24 14.61
N ARG A 40 5.61 8.00 14.42
CA ARG A 40 4.60 8.23 15.46
C ARG A 40 4.80 7.31 16.67
N VAL A 41 5.07 6.03 16.43
CA VAL A 41 5.44 5.07 17.49
C VAL A 41 6.65 5.56 18.29
N ARG A 42 7.70 6.03 17.60
CA ARG A 42 8.92 6.54 18.24
C ARG A 42 8.66 7.76 19.13
N ILE A 43 7.72 8.63 18.75
CA ILE A 43 7.30 9.79 19.55
C ILE A 43 6.46 9.34 20.75
N LEU A 44 5.45 8.52 20.51
CA LEU A 44 4.49 8.09 21.54
C LEU A 44 5.12 7.18 22.60
N LYS A 45 6.08 6.33 22.24
CA LYS A 45 6.83 5.51 23.21
C LYS A 45 7.60 6.32 24.26
N LYS A 46 7.90 7.59 23.97
CA LYS A 46 8.56 8.50 24.94
C LYS A 46 7.55 9.20 25.87
N THR A 47 6.26 9.01 25.64
CA THR A 47 5.18 9.70 26.34
C THR A 47 4.36 8.68 27.14
N PRO A 48 4.39 8.71 28.48
CA PRO A 48 3.58 7.80 29.30
C PRO A 48 2.07 7.94 29.02
N GLY A 49 1.32 6.84 29.06
CA GLY A 49 -0.14 6.84 28.92
C GLY A 49 -0.65 6.74 27.47
N PHE A 50 0.24 6.54 26.50
CA PHE A 50 -0.10 6.38 25.08
C PHE A 50 0.12 4.95 24.55
N GLU A 51 0.16 3.95 25.43
CA GLU A 51 0.47 2.56 25.08
C GLU A 51 -0.50 2.01 24.03
N LYS A 52 -1.80 2.30 24.16
CA LYS A 52 -2.83 1.89 23.18
C LYS A 52 -2.60 2.50 21.79
N GLN A 53 -2.14 3.75 21.73
CA GLN A 53 -1.85 4.42 20.47
C GLN A 53 -0.57 3.87 19.85
N VAL A 54 0.44 3.54 20.67
CA VAL A 54 1.64 2.84 20.22
C VAL A 54 1.27 1.53 19.53
N ASP A 55 0.45 0.68 20.17
CA ASP A 55 0.00 -0.59 19.59
C ASP A 55 -0.75 -0.37 18.26
N LYS A 56 -1.68 0.60 18.23
CA LYS A 56 -2.43 0.97 17.01
C LYS A 56 -1.48 1.33 15.86
N PHE A 57 -0.48 2.17 16.10
CA PHE A 57 0.44 2.59 15.04
C PHE A 57 1.45 1.49 14.66
N GLU A 58 1.80 0.58 15.57
CA GLU A 58 2.59 -0.60 15.22
C GLU A 58 1.83 -1.56 14.31
N ASP A 59 0.55 -1.81 14.59
CA ASP A 59 -0.33 -2.63 13.75
C ASP A 59 -0.51 -2.01 12.36
N LEU A 60 -0.70 -0.70 12.30
CA LEU A 60 -0.81 0.02 11.02
C LEU A 60 0.48 -0.02 10.23
N LYS A 61 1.63 0.20 10.88
CA LYS A 61 2.94 0.04 10.24
C LYS A 61 3.05 -1.35 9.60
N GLN A 62 2.74 -2.40 10.36
CA GLN A 62 2.77 -3.78 9.85
C GLN A 62 1.82 -3.98 8.66
N LYS A 63 0.58 -3.51 8.78
CA LYS A 63 -0.42 -3.57 7.71
C LYS A 63 0.08 -2.93 6.41
N PHE A 64 0.70 -1.76 6.49
CA PHE A 64 1.17 -1.05 5.31
C PHE A 64 2.45 -1.64 4.71
N MET A 65 3.34 -2.21 5.52
CA MET A 65 4.48 -2.99 5.02
C MET A 65 4.02 -4.22 4.23
N TRP A 66 3.03 -4.96 4.75
CA TRP A 66 2.45 -6.09 4.04
C TRP A 66 1.73 -5.69 2.76
N LYS A 67 1.03 -4.54 2.76
CA LYS A 67 0.42 -3.99 1.55
C LYS A 67 1.48 -3.63 0.51
N ALA A 68 2.55 -2.95 0.89
CA ALA A 68 3.66 -2.62 -0.01
C ALA A 68 4.24 -3.89 -0.68
N LEU A 69 4.49 -4.93 0.11
CA LEU A 69 4.96 -6.22 -0.41
C LEU A 69 3.96 -6.85 -1.37
N LYS A 70 2.68 -6.94 -0.97
CA LYS A 70 1.62 -7.54 -1.81
C LYS A 70 1.47 -6.77 -3.13
N THR A 71 1.46 -5.45 -3.08
CA THR A 71 1.40 -4.59 -4.27
C THR A 71 2.57 -4.87 -5.20
N ALA A 72 3.80 -4.92 -4.69
CA ALA A 72 4.98 -5.20 -5.50
C ALA A 72 4.93 -6.60 -6.16
N MET A 73 4.41 -7.61 -5.43
CA MET A 73 4.21 -8.96 -5.98
C MET A 73 3.18 -8.97 -7.10
N VAL A 74 2.04 -8.31 -6.90
CA VAL A 74 0.97 -8.23 -7.89
C VAL A 74 1.46 -7.50 -9.14
N GLU A 75 2.12 -6.34 -9.00
CA GLU A 75 2.67 -5.59 -10.13
C GLU A 75 3.67 -6.40 -10.96
N LYS A 76 4.49 -7.22 -10.29
CA LYS A 76 5.41 -8.14 -10.96
C LYS A 76 4.67 -9.24 -11.72
N GLU A 77 3.61 -9.82 -11.14
CA GLU A 77 2.82 -10.90 -11.74
C GLU A 77 2.01 -10.42 -12.95
N GLN A 78 1.40 -9.24 -12.85
CA GLN A 78 0.54 -8.67 -13.89
C GLN A 78 1.31 -7.89 -14.98
N HIS A 79 2.61 -7.63 -14.77
CA HIS A 79 3.47 -6.87 -15.69
C HIS A 79 3.04 -5.43 -15.97
N TRP A 80 2.27 -4.82 -15.08
CA TRP A 80 1.92 -3.40 -15.11
C TRP A 80 1.87 -2.83 -13.69
N ARG A 81 2.11 -1.52 -13.56
CA ARG A 81 2.22 -0.81 -12.30
C ARG A 81 0.96 -0.02 -12.01
N PHE A 82 0.47 -0.09 -10.77
CA PHE A 82 -0.85 0.44 -10.41
C PHE A 82 -1.02 1.94 -10.66
N ILE A 83 0.06 2.70 -10.53
CA ILE A 83 0.03 4.16 -10.70
C ILE A 83 0.68 4.56 -12.01
N GLU A 84 1.86 4.05 -12.31
CA GLU A 84 2.63 4.47 -13.47
C GLU A 84 1.98 4.05 -14.80
N ASP A 85 1.26 2.93 -14.80
CA ASP A 85 0.62 2.37 -15.99
C ASP A 85 -0.93 2.48 -15.89
N VAL A 86 -1.44 3.43 -15.09
CA VAL A 86 -2.88 3.57 -14.79
C VAL A 86 -3.74 3.86 -16.02
N ASP A 87 -3.27 4.74 -16.91
CA ASP A 87 -4.03 5.11 -18.10
C ASP A 87 -4.13 3.93 -19.06
N TYR A 88 -3.03 3.20 -19.25
CA TYR A 88 -3.00 1.95 -20.00
C TYR A 88 -4.00 0.92 -19.43
N PHE A 89 -4.05 0.77 -18.11
CA PHE A 89 -5.00 -0.11 -17.45
C PHE A 89 -6.46 0.33 -17.68
N LYS A 90 -6.78 1.61 -17.48
CA LYS A 90 -8.13 2.16 -17.69
C LYS A 90 -8.56 2.01 -19.15
N ASP A 91 -7.66 2.24 -20.10
CA ASP A 91 -7.94 2.08 -21.53
C ASP A 91 -8.16 0.63 -21.92
N ARG A 92 -7.37 -0.32 -21.38
CA ARG A 92 -7.61 -1.76 -21.57
C ARG A 92 -8.99 -2.17 -21.07
N LEU A 93 -9.41 -1.69 -19.90
CA LEU A 93 -10.74 -1.99 -19.36
C LEU A 93 -11.85 -1.40 -20.23
N ARG A 94 -11.70 -0.15 -20.69
CA ARG A 94 -12.66 0.46 -21.63
C ARG A 94 -12.74 -0.31 -22.94
N GLN A 95 -11.63 -0.81 -23.48
CA GLN A 95 -11.67 -1.67 -24.67
C GLN A 95 -12.39 -3.00 -24.43
N LYS A 96 -12.28 -3.57 -23.23
CA LYS A 96 -12.92 -4.84 -22.88
C LYS A 96 -14.42 -4.70 -22.57
N TYR A 97 -14.83 -3.61 -21.91
CA TYR A 97 -16.18 -3.43 -21.36
C TYR A 97 -16.97 -2.28 -21.99
N ASN A 98 -16.40 -1.55 -22.95
CA ASN A 98 -16.83 -0.24 -23.47
C ASN A 98 -16.81 0.90 -22.43
N ASP A 99 -17.26 0.63 -21.21
CA ASP A 99 -17.23 1.56 -20.08
C ASP A 99 -16.74 0.86 -18.80
N LEU A 100 -16.12 1.63 -17.91
CA LEU A 100 -15.66 1.16 -16.60
C LEU A 100 -16.82 0.76 -15.68
N ASP A 101 -18.02 1.32 -15.89
CA ASP A 101 -19.22 1.00 -15.13
C ASP A 101 -19.75 -0.43 -15.41
N PHE A 102 -19.30 -1.07 -16.49
CA PHE A 102 -19.69 -2.43 -16.88
C PHE A 102 -18.62 -3.48 -16.55
N VAL A 103 -17.57 -3.13 -15.81
CA VAL A 103 -16.57 -4.09 -15.34
C VAL A 103 -17.25 -5.07 -14.39
N THR A 104 -17.27 -6.34 -14.77
CA THR A 104 -17.93 -7.43 -14.04
C THR A 104 -16.98 -8.54 -13.60
N ASP A 105 -15.76 -8.56 -14.14
CA ASP A 105 -14.73 -9.50 -13.70
C ASP A 105 -14.16 -9.07 -12.35
N LEU A 106 -14.09 -10.02 -11.42
CA LEU A 106 -13.71 -9.74 -10.03
C LEU A 106 -12.27 -9.25 -9.90
N ASP A 107 -11.35 -9.75 -10.72
CA ASP A 107 -9.95 -9.36 -10.64
C ASP A 107 -9.73 -7.99 -11.28
N ASP A 108 -10.42 -7.69 -12.38
CA ASP A 108 -10.45 -6.35 -12.97
C ASP A 108 -11.06 -5.31 -11.99
N LEU A 109 -12.16 -5.66 -11.30
CA LEU A 109 -12.76 -4.81 -10.26
C LEU A 109 -11.80 -4.57 -9.09
N ARG A 110 -11.09 -5.60 -8.63
CA ARG A 110 -10.09 -5.48 -7.55
C ARG A 110 -8.95 -4.57 -7.95
N ALA A 111 -8.45 -4.69 -9.18
CA ALA A 111 -7.41 -3.82 -9.70
C ALA A 111 -7.89 -2.36 -9.79
N LEU A 112 -9.11 -2.13 -10.30
CA LEU A 112 -9.70 -0.78 -10.39
C LEU A 112 -9.87 -0.13 -9.00
N LEU A 113 -10.32 -0.90 -8.02
CA LEU A 113 -10.44 -0.45 -6.64
C LEU A 113 -9.07 -0.09 -6.04
N GLU A 114 -8.05 -0.91 -6.29
CA GLU A 114 -6.70 -0.68 -5.76
C GLU A 114 -6.05 0.56 -6.39
N VAL A 115 -6.22 0.77 -7.70
CA VAL A 115 -5.82 2.02 -8.40
C VAL A 115 -6.47 3.23 -7.73
N THR A 116 -7.79 3.22 -7.61
CA THR A 116 -8.55 4.34 -7.02
C THR A 116 -8.09 4.63 -5.58
N ARG A 117 -7.83 3.58 -4.79
CA ARG A 117 -7.33 3.73 -3.43
C ARG A 117 -5.93 4.35 -3.39
N LEU A 118 -5.05 3.93 -4.28
CA LEU A 118 -3.67 4.42 -4.35
C LEU A 118 -3.61 5.88 -4.81
N GLU A 119 -4.44 6.27 -5.77
CA GLU A 119 -4.61 7.68 -6.18
C GLU A 119 -5.03 8.54 -4.98
N ASN A 120 -6.03 8.10 -4.22
CA ASN A 120 -6.47 8.79 -3.01
C ASN A 120 -5.34 8.92 -1.98
N ILE A 121 -4.63 7.82 -1.69
CA ILE A 121 -3.50 7.82 -0.76
C ILE A 121 -2.43 8.84 -1.20
N GLN A 122 -2.06 8.85 -2.48
CA GLN A 122 -1.06 9.80 -2.98
C GLN A 122 -1.52 11.24 -2.84
N GLN A 123 -2.80 11.52 -3.13
CA GLN A 123 -3.36 12.85 -2.97
C GLN A 123 -3.30 13.30 -1.49
N PHE A 124 -3.69 12.43 -0.55
CA PHE A 124 -3.59 12.73 0.88
C PHE A 124 -2.15 12.99 1.36
N ILE A 125 -1.19 12.19 0.88
CA ILE A 125 0.23 12.39 1.20
C ILE A 125 0.69 13.76 0.65
N LYS A 126 0.32 14.12 -0.58
CA LYS A 126 0.64 15.43 -1.18
C LYS A 126 0.01 16.58 -0.39
N ASP A 127 -1.20 16.40 0.11
CA ASP A 127 -1.95 17.39 0.88
C ASP A 127 -1.45 17.51 2.34
N ASN A 128 -0.40 16.77 2.72
CA ASN A 128 0.18 16.72 4.07
C ASN A 128 -0.84 16.38 5.16
N VAL A 129 -1.87 15.62 4.81
CA VAL A 129 -2.90 15.22 5.77
C VAL A 129 -2.35 14.13 6.68
N ALA A 130 -2.48 14.30 8.00
CA ALA A 130 -2.02 13.33 8.98
C ALA A 130 -2.70 11.96 8.78
N ILE A 131 -1.93 10.86 8.87
CA ILE A 131 -2.44 9.47 8.80
C ILE A 131 -3.54 9.19 9.83
N GLU A 132 -3.62 9.98 10.89
CA GLU A 132 -4.69 9.93 11.88
C GLU A 132 -6.09 10.12 11.27
N GLN A 133 -6.20 10.78 10.11
CA GLN A 133 -7.44 10.92 9.34
C GLN A 133 -7.76 9.70 8.45
N PHE A 134 -6.84 8.73 8.38
CA PHE A 134 -6.92 7.54 7.52
C PHE A 134 -7.54 6.30 8.22
N ILE A 135 -7.67 6.33 9.56
CA ILE A 135 -8.00 5.16 10.40
C ILE A 135 -9.28 5.40 11.17
#